data_AF-A0A350CCZ9-F1
#
_entry.id   AF-A0A350CCZ9-F1
#
_cell.length_a   1.000
_cell.length_b   1.000
_cell.length_c   1.000
_cell.angle_alpha   90.00
_cell.angle_beta   90.00
_cell.angle_gamma   90.00
#
_symmetry.space_group_name_H-M   'P 1'
#
loop_
_entity.id
_entity.type
_entity.pdbx_description
1 polymer ?
#
loop_
_entity_poly.entity_id
_entity_poly.type
_entity_poly.pdbx_seq_one_letter_code
_entity_poly.pdbx_strand_id
1 'polypeptide(L)'
;DEAGVIVSAEIVLVATILVLGMIVGLGELQSAIVGELSDVASAFGNVDQSYSTSGWVSYKASGGIKSRTYGSSYYDVPDECDCDENLTIVCDDPGEKTSND
;
A
#
# COMPACT_ATOMS: atom_id res chain seq x y z
N ASP A 1 -33.18 -6.77 -50.76
CA ASP A 1 -31.86 -6.70 -50.15
C ASP A 1 -31.64 -5.35 -49.46
N GLU A 2 -32.63 -4.86 -48.72
CA GLU A 2 -32.67 -3.46 -48.23
C GLU A 2 -33.05 -3.43 -46.74
N ALA A 3 -33.99 -4.29 -46.34
CA ALA A 3 -34.31 -4.55 -44.94
C ALA A 3 -33.13 -5.13 -44.13
N GLY A 4 -32.25 -5.92 -44.76
CA GLY A 4 -31.03 -6.45 -44.10
C GLY A 4 -29.94 -5.38 -43.91
N VAL A 5 -29.86 -4.39 -44.80
CA VAL A 5 -28.93 -3.26 -44.71
C VAL A 5 -29.34 -2.30 -43.58
N ILE A 6 -30.65 -2.07 -43.42
CA ILE A 6 -31.18 -1.23 -42.34
C ILE A 6 -30.93 -1.86 -40.96
N VAL A 7 -31.23 -3.15 -40.80
CA VAL A 7 -31.03 -3.85 -39.52
C VAL A 7 -29.53 -3.97 -39.15
N SER A 8 -28.65 -4.15 -40.14
CA SER A 8 -27.20 -4.19 -39.89
C SER A 8 -26.64 -2.82 -39.51
N ALA A 9 -27.14 -1.73 -40.10
CA ALA A 9 -26.75 -0.37 -39.70
C ALA A 9 -27.12 -0.05 -38.23
N GLU A 10 -28.29 -0.48 -37.78
CA GLU A 10 -28.74 -0.28 -36.39
C GLU A 10 -27.89 -1.08 -35.38
N ILE A 11 -27.56 -2.34 -35.69
CA ILE A 11 -26.68 -3.17 -34.85
C ILE A 11 -25.27 -2.57 -34.75
N VAL A 12 -24.73 -2.06 -35.86
CA VAL A 12 -23.42 -1.40 -35.86
C VAL A 12 -23.45 -0.15 -34.98
N LEU A 13 -24.52 0.65 -35.06
CA LEU A 13 -24.67 1.84 -34.24
C LEU A 13 -24.73 1.49 -32.74
N VAL A 14 -25.53 0.49 -32.35
CA VAL A 14 -25.58 0.02 -30.95
C VAL A 14 -24.23 -0.55 -30.51
N ALA A 15 -23.58 -1.37 -31.34
CA ALA A 15 -22.29 -1.97 -31.02
C ALA A 15 -21.21 -0.90 -30.81
N THR A 16 -21.18 0.16 -31.63
CA THR A 16 -20.22 1.25 -31.46
C THR A 16 -20.45 2.04 -30.17
N ILE A 17 -21.70 2.33 -29.81
CA ILE A 17 -22.02 2.99 -28.53
C ILE A 17 -21.61 2.10 -27.34
N LEU A 18 -21.83 0.79 -27.43
CA LEU A 18 -21.45 -0.17 -26.40
C LEU A 18 -19.93 -0.23 -26.22
N VAL A 19 -19.17 -0.29 -27.31
CA VAL A 19 -17.69 -0.28 -27.27
C VAL A 19 -17.17 1.02 -26.67
N LEU A 20 -17.72 2.18 -27.06
CA LEU A 20 -17.32 3.46 -26.48
C LEU A 20 -17.65 3.54 -24.98
N GLY A 21 -18.84 3.07 -24.59
CA GLY A 21 -19.23 2.99 -23.18
C GLY A 21 -18.33 2.09 -22.36
N MET A 22 -17.88 0.96 -22.93
CA MET A 22 -16.91 0.08 -22.26
C MET A 22 -15.53 0.71 -22.13
N ILE A 23 -15.03 1.41 -23.16
CA ILE A 23 -13.72 2.07 -23.10
C ILE A 23 -13.70 3.13 -22.00
N VAL A 24 -14.72 3.99 -21.97
CA VAL A 24 -14.85 5.01 -20.91
C VAL A 24 -15.03 4.35 -19.55
N GLY A 25 -15.93 3.37 -19.44
CA GLY A 25 -16.16 2.65 -18.18
C GLY A 25 -14.92 1.95 -17.63
N LEU A 26 -14.08 1.38 -18.50
CA LEU A 26 -12.83 0.75 -18.09
C LEU A 26 -11.78 1.78 -17.64
N GLY A 27 -11.74 2.95 -18.27
CA GLY A 27 -10.85 4.06 -17.87
C GLY A 27 -11.20 4.64 -16.49
N GLU A 28 -12.49 4.81 -16.22
CA GLU A 28 -12.96 5.25 -14.90
C GLU A 28 -12.69 4.18 -13.83
N LEU A 29 -12.92 2.90 -14.15
CA LEU A 29 -12.60 1.79 -13.24
C LEU A 29 -11.10 1.77 -12.91
N GLN A 30 -10.23 1.91 -13.91
CA GLN A 30 -8.79 1.97 -13.71
C GLN A 30 -8.43 3.10 -12.74
N SER A 31 -8.95 4.31 -12.99
CA SER A 31 -8.65 5.48 -12.18
C SER A 31 -9.13 5.30 -10.73
N ALA A 32 -10.32 4.72 -10.55
CA ALA A 32 -10.84 4.39 -9.22
C ALA A 32 -9.95 3.37 -8.48
N ILE A 33 -9.56 2.27 -9.14
CA ILE A 33 -8.69 1.26 -8.51
C ILE A 33 -7.33 1.86 -8.14
N VAL A 34 -6.73 2.67 -9.02
CA VAL A 34 -5.43 3.29 -8.74
C VAL A 34 -5.52 4.26 -7.56
N GLY A 35 -6.61 5.04 -7.46
CA GLY A 35 -6.86 5.91 -6.31
C GLY A 35 -6.94 5.12 -5.01
N GLU A 36 -7.78 4.07 -4.96
CA GLU A 36 -7.94 3.24 -3.76
C GLU A 36 -6.64 2.52 -3.38
N LEU A 37 -5.87 2.03 -4.36
CA LEU A 37 -4.56 1.40 -4.09
C LEU A 37 -3.54 2.40 -3.56
N SER A 38 -3.60 3.66 -4.01
CA SER A 38 -2.77 4.74 -3.46
C SER A 38 -3.13 4.99 -1.99
N ASP A 39 -4.41 5.07 -1.67
CA ASP A 39 -4.87 5.29 -0.30
C ASP A 39 -4.51 4.11 0.62
N VAL A 40 -4.61 2.87 0.11
CA VAL A 40 -4.16 1.66 0.84
C VAL A 40 -2.64 1.69 1.05
N ALA A 41 -1.87 2.13 0.06
CA ALA A 41 -0.42 2.24 0.17
C ALA A 41 -0.02 3.27 1.25
N SER A 42 -0.65 4.44 1.26
CA SER A 42 -0.43 5.46 2.30
C SER A 42 -0.85 4.96 3.68
N ALA A 43 -1.95 4.21 3.78
CA ALA A 43 -2.37 3.61 5.05
C ALA A 43 -1.35 2.59 5.58
N PHE A 44 -0.70 1.83 4.70
CA PHE A 44 0.33 0.86 5.08
C PHE A 44 1.65 1.54 5.46
N GLY A 45 2.05 2.60 4.75
CA GLY A 45 3.21 3.42 5.12
C GLY A 45 3.04 4.12 6.48
N ASN A 46 1.81 4.46 6.86
CA ASN A 46 1.49 5.10 8.14
C ASN A 46 1.54 4.16 9.36
N VAL A 47 1.84 2.88 9.18
CA VAL A 47 1.89 1.92 10.29
C VAL A 47 3.18 2.10 11.07
N ASP A 48 3.08 2.39 12.37
CA ASP A 48 4.24 2.40 13.28
C ASP A 48 4.83 0.98 13.40
N GLN A 49 6.06 0.80 12.90
CA GLN A 49 6.79 -0.48 12.96
C GLN A 49 7.65 -0.61 14.23
N SER A 50 7.52 0.31 15.18
CA SER A 50 8.20 0.24 16.48
C SER A 50 7.65 -0.90 17.33
N TYR A 51 8.56 -1.59 18.05
CA TYR A 51 8.16 -2.60 19.02
C TYR A 51 9.02 -2.55 20.27
N SER A 52 8.46 -2.99 21.40
CA SER A 52 9.20 -3.14 22.66
C SER A 52 8.67 -4.33 23.45
N THR A 53 9.57 -5.20 23.87
CA THR A 53 9.31 -6.35 24.73
C THR A 53 10.27 -6.36 25.91
N SER A 54 9.73 -6.62 27.11
CA SER A 54 10.51 -6.61 28.34
C SER A 54 11.20 -7.95 28.61
N GLY A 55 12.36 -7.88 29.25
CA GLY A 55 13.05 -9.05 29.79
C GLY A 55 12.55 -9.39 31.20
N TRP A 56 12.69 -10.66 31.58
CA TRP A 56 12.29 -11.15 32.90
C TRP A 56 13.50 -11.69 33.63
N VAL A 57 13.63 -11.39 34.93
CA VAL A 57 14.67 -11.96 35.79
C VAL A 57 14.05 -12.62 37.01
N SER A 58 14.48 -13.84 37.30
CA SER A 58 14.11 -14.58 38.51
C SER A 58 15.33 -14.76 39.39
N TYR A 59 15.15 -14.61 40.70
CA TYR A 59 16.20 -14.77 41.70
C TYR A 59 15.96 -16.03 42.53
N LYS A 60 17.05 -16.68 42.94
CA LYS A 60 17.05 -17.76 43.94
C LYS A 60 16.87 -17.14 45.32
N ALA A 61 16.29 -17.89 46.26
CA ALA A 61 16.16 -17.45 47.66
C ALA A 61 17.52 -17.12 48.30
N SER A 62 18.62 -17.71 47.82
CA SER A 62 19.99 -17.44 48.25
C SER A 62 20.64 -16.19 47.62
N GLY A 63 19.89 -15.39 46.85
CA GLY A 63 20.35 -14.12 46.27
C GLY A 63 20.98 -14.19 44.88
N GLY A 64 21.19 -15.39 44.31
CA GLY A 64 21.73 -15.54 42.95
C GLY A 64 20.66 -15.45 41.86
N ILE A 65 21.04 -15.13 40.61
CA ILE A 65 20.11 -15.19 39.47
C ILE A 65 19.75 -16.66 39.18
N LYS A 66 18.45 -16.95 39.09
CA LYS A 66 17.90 -18.26 38.73
C LYS A 66 17.74 -18.39 37.22
N SER A 67 17.15 -17.38 36.59
CA SER A 67 16.94 -17.30 35.15
C SER A 67 16.84 -15.84 34.74
N ARG A 68 17.22 -15.54 33.50
CA ARG A 68 17.08 -14.22 32.90
C ARG A 68 16.73 -14.37 31.43
N THR A 69 15.73 -13.62 30.97
CA THR A 69 15.49 -13.35 29.56
C THR A 69 15.75 -11.87 29.30
N TYR A 70 16.31 -11.55 28.16
CA TYR A 70 16.51 -10.17 27.74
C TYR A 70 15.29 -9.71 26.94
N GLY A 71 14.94 -8.43 27.11
CA GLY A 71 13.97 -7.78 26.25
C GLY A 71 14.57 -7.45 24.89
N SER A 72 13.74 -6.93 23.98
CA SER A 72 14.14 -6.38 22.70
C SER A 72 13.28 -5.16 22.40
N SER A 73 13.84 -4.16 21.74
CA SER A 73 13.07 -3.03 21.26
C SER A 73 13.67 -2.49 19.98
N TYR A 74 12.81 -2.03 19.10
CA TYR A 74 13.15 -1.25 17.92
C TYR A 74 12.27 -0.01 17.91
N TYR A 75 12.87 1.14 17.61
CA TYR A 75 12.16 2.39 17.41
C TYR A 75 12.30 2.73 15.93
N ASP A 76 11.18 2.82 15.24
CA ASP A 76 11.16 3.18 13.85
C ASP A 76 11.53 4.66 13.72
N VAL A 77 12.40 4.98 12.76
CA VAL A 77 12.86 6.35 12.54
C VAL A 77 12.28 6.81 11.22
N PRO A 78 11.60 7.98 11.18
CA PRO A 78 11.04 8.49 9.94
C PRO A 78 12.12 8.61 8.87
N ASP A 79 11.88 7.99 7.71
CA ASP A 79 12.77 8.04 6.55
C ASP A 79 12.19 8.87 5.40
N GLU A 80 12.86 8.80 4.23
CA GLU A 80 12.47 9.51 3.00
C GLU A 80 11.19 8.89 2.41
N CYS A 81 10.06 9.19 3.03
CA CYS A 81 8.67 8.94 2.63
C CYS A 81 7.72 9.15 3.82
N ASP A 82 8.25 9.19 5.06
CA ASP A 82 7.47 9.10 6.31
C ASP A 82 6.92 10.45 6.85
N CYS A 83 7.17 11.56 6.17
CA CYS A 83 6.84 12.92 6.66
C CYS A 83 6.23 13.85 5.58
N ASP A 84 5.74 13.27 4.49
CA ASP A 84 5.09 13.99 3.38
C ASP A 84 3.55 14.03 3.59
N GLU A 85 2.86 15.06 3.08
CA GLU A 85 1.39 15.19 3.22
C GLU A 85 0.59 14.02 2.61
N ASN A 86 1.15 13.33 1.61
CA ASN A 86 0.58 12.19 0.90
C ASN A 86 1.15 10.82 1.33
N LEU A 87 2.17 10.82 2.20
CA LEU A 87 2.87 9.65 2.74
C LEU A 87 2.90 8.46 1.77
N THR A 88 3.48 8.68 0.60
CA THR A 88 3.42 7.69 -0.49
C THR A 88 4.46 6.59 -0.30
N ILE A 89 4.11 5.33 -0.60
CA ILE A 89 5.07 4.21 -0.55
C ILE A 89 6.14 4.28 -1.65
N VAL A 90 5.96 5.11 -2.67
CA VAL A 90 6.89 5.26 -3.80
C VAL A 90 7.47 6.67 -3.76
N CYS A 91 8.61 6.80 -3.10
CA CYS A 91 9.47 7.98 -3.19
C CYS A 91 10.75 7.61 -3.95
N ASP A 92 11.39 8.59 -4.58
CA ASP A 92 12.72 8.40 -5.16
C ASP A 92 13.75 8.42 -4.02
N ASP A 93 13.76 7.36 -3.21
CA ASP A 93 14.73 7.17 -2.13
C ASP A 93 16.03 6.59 -2.71
N PRO A 94 17.17 7.31 -2.64
CA PRO A 94 18.48 6.76 -2.98
C PRO A 94 18.96 5.66 -2.01
N GLY A 95 18.19 5.36 -0.97
CA GLY A 95 18.43 4.37 0.07
C GLY A 95 18.93 5.01 1.36
N GLU A 96 18.62 4.38 2.50
CA GLU A 96 19.10 4.76 3.83
C GLU A 96 20.61 5.03 3.81
N LYS A 97 20.99 6.31 3.88
CA LYS A 97 22.38 6.70 4.07
C LYS A 97 22.74 6.42 5.50
N THR A 98 23.33 5.25 5.74
CA THR A 98 24.06 5.00 6.99
C THR A 98 25.03 6.17 7.15
N SER A 99 24.89 6.91 8.24
CA SER A 99 25.69 8.09 8.54
C SER A 99 27.18 7.73 8.62
N ASN A 100 27.87 7.72 7.46
CA ASN A 100 29.31 7.70 7.22
C ASN A 100 29.65 7.73 5.71
N ASP A 101 29.03 8.64 4.93
CA ASP A 101 29.54 9.06 3.61
C ASP A 101 29.17 10.52 3.32
#